data_AF-A0A2A4JL48-F1
#
_entry.id   AF-A0A2A4JL48-F1
#
_cell.length_a   1.000
_cell.length_b   1.000
_cell.length_c   1.000
_cell.angle_alpha   90.00
_cell.angle_beta   90.00
_cell.angle_gamma   90.00
#
_symmetry.space_group_name_H-M   'P 1'
#
loop_
_entity.id
_entity.type
_entity.pdbx_description
1 polymer ?
#
loop_
_entity_poly.entity_id
_entity_poly.type
_entity_poly.pdbx_seq_one_letter_code
_entity_poly.pdbx_strand_id
1 'polypeptide(L)'
;MMLGKAVLCLSTLHFYSVAAQEQCTDLRGRLISHGLHYVPGPDTCTLCVCDNGLPKVCKAVLCSPPQDCRSFRVGNTCCEFICLDDVVKPAEGAEANVRMAAGGAAAVVLLTVALVVYRVRKQKRRRPPHADDQRSLTSIG
;
A
#
# COMPACT_ATOMS: atom_id res chain seq x y z
N MET A 1 -64.47 42.71 -8.17
CA MET A 1 -63.23 43.51 -8.33
C MET A 1 -62.14 43.23 -7.29
N MET A 2 -62.45 42.76 -6.07
CA MET A 2 -61.42 42.57 -5.03
C MET A 2 -60.56 41.30 -5.21
N LEU A 3 -61.13 40.18 -5.65
CA LEU A 3 -60.36 38.97 -5.93
C LEU A 3 -59.31 39.17 -7.04
N GLY A 4 -59.64 39.94 -8.09
CA GLY A 4 -58.69 40.22 -9.19
C GLY A 4 -57.46 41.01 -8.73
N LYS A 5 -57.65 42.01 -7.86
CA LYS A 5 -56.51 42.78 -7.30
C LYS A 5 -55.66 41.94 -6.36
N ALA A 6 -56.28 41.06 -5.57
CA ALA A 6 -55.56 40.13 -4.70
C ALA A 6 -54.71 39.13 -5.49
N VAL A 7 -55.25 38.55 -6.56
CA VAL A 7 -54.52 37.63 -7.45
C VAL A 7 -53.34 38.33 -8.13
N LEU A 8 -53.53 39.56 -8.63
CA LEU A 8 -52.42 40.32 -9.21
C LEU A 8 -51.33 40.59 -8.16
N CYS A 9 -51.67 41.04 -6.96
CA CYS A 9 -50.68 41.29 -5.90
C CYS A 9 -49.93 40.02 -5.50
N LEU A 10 -50.62 38.89 -5.33
CA LEU A 10 -49.99 37.61 -5.01
C LEU A 10 -49.05 37.16 -6.12
N SER A 11 -49.46 37.31 -7.39
CA SER A 11 -48.63 36.94 -8.54
C SER A 11 -47.37 37.81 -8.68
N THR A 12 -47.47 39.13 -8.43
CA THR A 12 -46.32 40.01 -8.46
C THR A 12 -45.38 39.72 -7.29
N LEU A 13 -45.90 39.50 -6.08
CA LEU A 13 -45.10 39.08 -4.92
C LEU A 13 -44.35 37.77 -5.18
N HIS A 14 -44.99 36.79 -5.82
CA HIS A 14 -44.37 35.52 -6.19
C HIS A 14 -43.27 35.68 -7.26
N PHE A 15 -43.47 36.58 -8.22
CA PHE A 15 -42.45 36.87 -9.24
C PHE A 15 -41.24 37.59 -8.65
N TYR A 16 -41.48 38.53 -7.74
CA TYR A 16 -40.40 39.25 -7.06
C TYR A 16 -39.55 38.34 -6.18
N SER A 17 -40.16 37.39 -5.47
CA SER A 17 -39.42 36.44 -4.62
C SER A 17 -38.58 35.45 -5.44
N VAL A 18 -39.05 35.03 -6.61
CA VAL A 18 -38.25 34.20 -7.54
C VAL A 18 -37.06 34.99 -8.11
N ALA A 19 -37.23 36.29 -8.37
CA ALA A 19 -36.17 37.14 -8.89
C ALA A 19 -35.10 37.51 -7.85
N ALA A 20 -35.43 37.49 -6.55
CA ALA A 20 -34.54 37.87 -5.45
C ALA A 20 -33.67 36.73 -4.92
N GLN A 21 -33.44 35.67 -5.71
CA GLN A 21 -32.54 34.58 -5.29
C GLN A 21 -31.09 35.06 -5.30
N GLU A 22 -30.55 35.28 -4.10
CA GLU A 22 -29.16 35.66 -3.88
C GLU A 22 -28.17 34.60 -4.37
N GLN A 23 -27.03 35.04 -4.90
CA GLN A 23 -25.98 34.18 -5.48
C GLN A 23 -24.87 33.91 -4.48
N CYS A 24 -24.25 32.74 -4.57
CA CYS A 24 -23.11 32.37 -3.73
C CYS A 24 -21.78 32.65 -4.45
N THR A 25 -20.71 32.84 -3.68
CA THR A 25 -19.37 33.06 -4.24
C THR A 25 -18.47 31.85 -3.97
N ASP A 26 -17.91 31.28 -5.04
CA ASP A 26 -16.91 30.19 -5.02
C ASP A 26 -15.55 30.69 -4.51
N LEU A 27 -14.66 29.79 -4.10
CA LEU A 27 -13.29 30.13 -3.65
C LEU A 27 -12.45 30.92 -4.68
N ARG A 28 -12.85 30.91 -5.95
CA ARG A 28 -12.23 31.67 -7.06
C ARG A 28 -12.93 33.00 -7.34
N GLY A 29 -13.86 33.44 -6.49
CA GLY A 29 -14.63 34.67 -6.68
C GLY A 29 -15.72 34.57 -7.75
N ARG A 30 -16.13 33.36 -8.16
CA ARG A 30 -17.19 33.16 -9.17
C ARG A 30 -18.55 33.17 -8.52
N LEU A 31 -19.51 33.87 -9.14
CA LEU A 31 -20.91 33.86 -8.71
C LEU A 31 -21.60 32.56 -9.17
N ILE A 32 -22.33 31.95 -8.26
CA ILE A 32 -23.01 30.67 -8.40
C ILE A 32 -24.50 30.89 -8.13
N SER A 33 -25.34 30.48 -9.07
CA SER A 33 -26.79 30.55 -8.94
C SER A 33 -27.32 29.61 -7.86
N HIS A 34 -28.48 29.97 -7.28
CA HIS A 34 -29.23 29.12 -6.38
C HIS A 34 -29.43 27.71 -6.96
N GLY A 35 -29.31 26.68 -6.12
CA GLY A 35 -29.48 25.26 -6.43
C GLY A 35 -28.24 24.58 -7.01
N LEU A 36 -27.17 25.31 -7.32
CA LEU A 36 -25.96 24.74 -7.91
C LEU A 36 -24.91 24.37 -6.87
N HIS A 37 -24.11 23.36 -7.20
CA HIS A 37 -22.98 22.94 -6.38
C HIS A 37 -21.77 23.85 -6.54
N TYR A 38 -21.11 24.20 -5.44
CA TYR A 38 -19.91 25.03 -5.42
C TYR A 38 -19.04 24.76 -4.20
N VAL A 39 -17.85 25.36 -4.18
CA VAL A 39 -16.89 25.22 -3.10
C VAL A 39 -16.74 26.60 -2.41
N PRO A 40 -17.40 26.83 -1.27
CA PRO A 40 -17.40 28.14 -0.60
C PRO A 40 -16.01 28.58 -0.07
N GLY A 41 -15.07 27.65 0.11
CA GLY A 41 -13.75 27.90 0.68
C GLY A 41 -13.75 27.98 2.22
N PRO A 42 -12.58 27.93 2.90
CA PRO A 42 -11.22 27.78 2.37
C PRO A 42 -10.83 26.33 2.00
N ASP A 43 -11.58 25.35 2.50
CA ASP A 43 -11.32 23.94 2.23
C ASP A 43 -11.71 23.60 0.79
N THR A 44 -10.72 23.30 -0.05
CA THR A 44 -10.92 22.90 -1.45
C THR A 44 -11.65 21.56 -1.60
N CYS A 45 -11.79 20.85 -0.49
CA CYS A 45 -12.34 19.51 -0.41
C CYS A 45 -13.82 19.49 0.00
N THR A 46 -14.50 20.63 0.09
CA THR A 46 -15.89 20.71 0.54
C THR A 46 -16.81 21.19 -0.58
N LEU A 47 -17.79 20.37 -0.95
CA LEU A 47 -18.79 20.73 -1.95
C LEU A 47 -20.13 21.00 -1.25
N CYS A 48 -20.68 22.20 -1.45
CA CYS A 48 -21.97 22.63 -0.92
C CYS A 48 -22.94 22.96 -2.06
N VAL A 49 -24.23 23.04 -1.76
CA VAL A 49 -25.27 23.60 -2.64
C VAL A 49 -25.49 25.06 -2.26
N CYS A 50 -25.59 25.95 -3.24
CA CYS A 50 -25.96 27.33 -3.02
C CYS A 50 -27.47 27.44 -2.75
N ASP A 51 -27.87 27.95 -1.60
CA ASP A 51 -29.26 28.27 -1.28
C ASP A 51 -29.37 29.74 -0.87
N ASN A 52 -29.79 30.58 -1.82
CA ASN A 52 -30.03 32.02 -1.60
C ASN A 52 -28.84 32.71 -0.91
N GLY A 53 -27.66 32.59 -1.51
CA GLY A 53 -26.42 33.20 -1.02
C GLY A 53 -25.74 32.44 0.13
N LEU A 54 -26.36 31.37 0.65
CA LEU A 54 -25.82 30.58 1.77
C LEU A 54 -25.42 29.16 1.33
N PRO A 55 -24.30 28.61 1.83
CA PRO A 55 -23.95 27.21 1.63
C PRO A 55 -24.88 26.31 2.44
N LYS A 56 -25.51 25.31 1.79
CA LYS A 56 -26.27 24.24 2.44
C LYS A 56 -25.85 22.87 1.92
N VAL A 57 -26.17 21.81 2.67
CA VAL A 57 -25.92 20.40 2.29
C VAL A 57 -24.46 20.17 1.86
N CYS A 58 -23.53 20.59 2.71
CA CYS A 58 -22.10 20.46 2.46
C CYS A 58 -21.60 19.03 2.72
N LYS A 59 -20.75 18.52 1.84
CA LYS A 59 -20.05 17.24 2.01
C LYS A 59 -18.57 17.37 1.70
N ALA A 60 -17.76 16.60 2.41
CA ALA A 60 -16.36 16.40 2.03
C ALA A 60 -16.30 15.51 0.79
N VAL A 61 -15.47 15.90 -0.19
CA VAL A 61 -15.20 15.15 -1.40
C VAL A 61 -13.75 14.70 -1.42
N LEU A 62 -13.54 13.43 -1.75
CA LEU A 62 -12.22 12.83 -1.94
C LEU A 62 -12.17 12.25 -3.35
N CYS A 63 -10.99 12.30 -3.97
CA CYS A 63 -10.74 11.57 -5.21
C CYS A 63 -10.80 10.04 -4.96
N SER A 64 -10.84 9.26 -6.05
CA SER A 64 -10.69 7.80 -5.93
C SER A 64 -9.27 7.45 -5.50
N PRO A 65 -9.09 6.56 -4.52
CA PRO A 65 -7.75 6.17 -4.07
C PRO A 65 -7.02 5.36 -5.16
N PRO A 66 -5.68 5.41 -5.19
CA PRO A 66 -4.88 4.61 -6.11
C PRO A 66 -5.04 3.11 -5.82
N GLN A 67 -5.02 2.29 -6.88
CA GLN A 67 -5.16 0.83 -6.77
C GLN A 67 -3.92 0.14 -6.20
N ASP A 68 -2.76 0.79 -6.31
CA ASP A 68 -1.46 0.23 -5.97
C ASP A 68 -1.08 0.39 -4.48
N CYS A 69 -2.00 0.90 -3.64
CA CYS A 69 -1.77 1.12 -2.23
C CYS A 69 -2.79 0.37 -1.35
N ARG A 70 -2.31 -0.48 -0.45
CA ARG A 70 -3.16 -1.27 0.46
C ARG A 70 -3.69 -0.42 1.62
N SER A 71 -2.89 0.52 2.08
CA SER A 71 -3.21 1.48 3.13
C SER A 71 -2.75 2.88 2.73
N PHE A 72 -3.60 3.88 2.94
CA PHE A 72 -3.30 5.27 2.59
C PHE A 72 -3.83 6.25 3.63
N ARG A 73 -3.19 7.42 3.70
CA ARG A 73 -3.72 8.62 4.34
C ARG A 73 -3.89 9.72 3.31
N VAL A 74 -4.87 10.58 3.54
CA VAL A 74 -5.12 11.76 2.69
C VAL A 74 -4.15 12.85 3.10
N GLY A 75 -3.51 13.49 2.12
CA GLY A 75 -2.57 14.58 2.31
C GLY A 75 -3.25 15.94 2.50
N ASN A 76 -2.63 17.00 1.97
CA ASN A 76 -3.12 18.36 2.08
C ASN A 76 -4.22 18.68 1.08
N THR A 77 -4.30 17.93 -0.01
CA THR A 77 -5.36 18.05 -1.01
C THR A 77 -6.27 16.82 -1.00
N CYS A 78 -7.55 16.98 -1.38
CA CYS A 78 -8.52 15.87 -1.48
C CYS A 78 -8.13 14.76 -2.48
N CYS A 79 -7.10 14.98 -3.28
CA CYS A 79 -6.61 14.05 -4.30
C CYS A 79 -5.15 13.64 -4.07
N GLU A 80 -4.59 13.99 -2.92
CA GLU A 80 -3.27 13.55 -2.50
C GLU A 80 -3.42 12.37 -1.54
N PHE A 81 -2.80 11.25 -1.91
CA PHE A 81 -2.80 10.03 -1.13
C PHE A 81 -1.36 9.64 -0.81
N ILE A 82 -1.08 9.45 0.48
CA ILE A 82 0.21 9.02 1.01
C ILE A 82 0.07 7.55 1.40
N CYS A 83 0.82 6.67 0.74
CA CYS A 83 0.74 5.23 0.97
C CYS A 83 1.52 4.83 2.23
N LEU A 84 0.95 3.95 3.05
CA LEU A 84 1.48 3.54 4.36
C LEU A 84 1.87 2.07 4.39
N ASP A 85 2.07 1.47 3.22
CA ASP A 85 2.29 0.02 3.09
C ASP A 85 3.60 -0.47 3.73
N ASP A 86 4.52 0.44 4.03
CA ASP A 86 5.72 0.15 4.84
C ASP A 86 5.45 0.03 6.35
N VAL A 87 4.33 0.57 6.83
CA VAL A 87 3.94 0.60 8.27
C VAL A 87 3.08 -0.61 8.63
N VAL A 88 2.34 -1.17 7.66
CA VAL A 88 1.68 -2.49 7.80
C VAL A 88 2.61 -3.56 7.24
N LYS A 89 3.80 -3.69 7.81
CA LYS A 89 4.47 -4.99 7.80
C LYS A 89 3.79 -5.81 8.90
N PRO A 90 2.96 -6.82 8.57
CA PRO A 90 2.88 -7.94 9.50
C PRO A 90 4.32 -8.37 9.72
N ALA A 91 4.73 -8.47 10.98
CA ALA A 91 5.84 -9.35 11.30
C ALA A 91 5.55 -10.69 10.61
N GLU A 92 6.59 -11.26 10.01
CA GLU A 92 6.62 -12.60 9.42
C GLU A 92 5.96 -12.67 8.04
N GLY A 93 6.60 -13.10 6.96
CA GLY A 93 7.77 -13.94 6.80
C GLY A 93 7.52 -14.71 5.51
N ALA A 94 8.11 -14.28 4.40
CA ALA A 94 8.12 -15.03 3.15
C ALA A 94 9.35 -14.60 2.33
N GLU A 95 10.48 -15.20 2.69
CA GLU A 95 11.41 -15.82 1.75
C GLU A 95 11.73 -15.05 0.47
N ALA A 96 12.84 -14.31 0.47
CA ALA A 96 13.78 -14.29 -0.66
C ALA A 96 15.02 -13.45 -0.37
N ASN A 97 15.69 -13.65 0.78
CA ASN A 97 17.12 -13.33 0.84
C ASN A 97 17.87 -14.12 1.93
N VAL A 98 17.68 -15.44 1.95
CA VAL A 98 18.75 -16.33 2.44
C VAL A 98 19.62 -16.66 1.23
N ARG A 99 20.45 -15.70 0.81
CA ARG A 99 21.67 -16.00 0.05
C ARG A 99 22.80 -16.30 1.02
N MET A 100 22.63 -17.32 1.85
CA MET A 100 23.74 -17.98 2.53
C MET A 100 23.40 -19.47 2.67
N ALA A 101 24.37 -20.31 2.29
CA ALA A 101 24.43 -21.75 2.53
C ALA A 101 23.70 -22.72 1.57
N ALA A 102 23.79 -22.50 0.26
CA ALA A 102 23.64 -23.61 -0.72
C ALA A 102 24.99 -24.23 -1.15
N GLY A 103 26.11 -23.87 -0.51
CA GLY A 103 27.46 -24.41 -0.80
C GLY A 103 28.13 -25.13 0.36
N GLY A 104 27.52 -25.15 1.56
CA GLY A 104 28.14 -25.67 2.78
C GLY A 104 28.08 -27.20 2.90
N ALA A 105 27.00 -27.83 2.44
CA ALA A 105 26.80 -29.26 2.64
C ALA A 105 27.85 -30.10 1.89
N ALA A 106 28.14 -29.77 0.63
CA ALA A 106 29.14 -30.48 -0.16
C ALA A 106 30.55 -30.30 0.42
N ALA A 107 30.91 -29.09 0.86
CA ALA A 107 32.20 -28.82 1.47
C ALA A 107 32.38 -29.57 2.80
N VAL A 108 31.33 -29.61 3.64
CA VAL A 108 31.33 -30.36 4.91
C VAL A 108 31.47 -31.86 4.65
N VAL A 109 30.75 -32.40 3.66
CA VAL A 109 30.87 -33.82 3.28
C VAL A 109 32.27 -34.14 2.74
N LEU A 110 32.85 -33.28 1.89
CA LEU A 110 34.21 -33.49 1.37
C LEU A 110 35.26 -33.41 2.48
N LEU A 111 35.15 -32.46 3.40
CA LEU A 111 36.07 -32.30 4.53
C LEU A 111 36.00 -33.49 5.50
N THR A 112 34.79 -33.98 5.80
CA THR A 112 34.61 -35.15 6.68
C THR A 112 35.21 -36.41 6.05
N VAL A 113 34.96 -36.67 4.76
CA VAL A 113 35.57 -37.80 4.04
C VAL A 113 37.09 -37.69 4.01
N ALA A 114 37.64 -36.51 3.71
CA ALA A 114 39.09 -36.29 3.68
C ALA A 114 39.75 -36.55 5.04
N LEU A 115 39.12 -36.09 6.14
CA LEU A 115 39.61 -36.34 7.50
C LEU A 115 39.61 -37.82 7.85
N VAL A 116 38.56 -38.57 7.51
CA VAL A 116 38.48 -40.02 7.76
C VAL A 116 39.59 -40.76 7.01
N VAL A 117 39.78 -40.47 5.71
CA VAL A 117 40.85 -41.09 4.91
C VAL A 117 42.24 -40.76 5.47
N TYR A 118 42.47 -39.51 5.88
CA TYR A 118 43.72 -39.10 6.50
C TYR A 118 43.99 -39.87 7.80
N ARG A 119 42.99 -40.03 8.67
CA ARG A 119 43.12 -40.79 9.92
C ARG A 119 43.41 -42.26 9.66
N VAL A 120 42.72 -42.89 8.70
CA VAL A 120 42.97 -44.29 8.33
C VAL A 120 44.37 -44.48 7.75
N ARG A 121 44.81 -43.61 6.83
CA ARG A 121 46.17 -43.67 6.27
C ARG A 121 47.23 -43.42 7.34
N LYS A 122 47.00 -42.47 8.25
CA LYS A 122 47.90 -42.17 9.37
C LYS A 122 47.96 -43.34 10.35
N GLN A 123 46.84 -44.00 10.64
CA GLN A 123 46.80 -45.19 11.49
C GLN A 123 47.50 -46.37 10.81
N LYS A 124 47.28 -46.58 9.50
CA LYS A 124 48.00 -47.61 8.72
C LYS A 124 49.49 -47.33 8.59
N ARG A 125 49.92 -46.06 8.55
CA ARG A 125 51.34 -45.68 8.58
C ARG A 125 51.95 -45.79 9.98
N ARG A 126 51.13 -45.72 11.03
CA ARG A 126 51.52 -45.94 12.44
C ARG A 126 51.47 -47.39 12.87
N ARG A 127 50.73 -48.26 12.17
CA ARG A 127 50.84 -49.72 12.28
C ARG A 127 52.00 -50.14 11.36
N PRO A 128 53.15 -50.60 11.88
CA PRO A 128 54.14 -51.27 11.04
C PRO A 128 53.46 -52.43 10.30
N PRO A 129 53.89 -52.81 9.09
CA PRO A 129 53.41 -54.05 8.48
C PRO A 129 53.79 -55.18 9.44
N HIS A 130 52.78 -55.76 10.09
CA HIS A 130 52.97 -56.97 10.87
C HIS A 130 53.24 -58.07 9.86
N ALA A 131 54.44 -58.62 9.93
CA ALA A 131 54.85 -59.83 9.24
C ALA A 131 53.78 -60.89 9.40
N ASP A 132 53.27 -61.42 8.28
CA ASP A 132 52.84 -62.80 8.09
C ASP A 132 52.13 -62.92 6.73
N ASP A 133 52.93 -62.98 5.67
CA ASP A 133 52.52 -63.55 4.37
C ASP A 133 53.75 -64.21 3.69
N GLN A 134 54.55 -64.92 4.49
CA GLN A 134 55.66 -65.74 4.00
C GLN A 134 55.56 -67.17 4.58
N ARG A 135 54.37 -67.78 4.49
CA ARG A 135 54.22 -69.21 4.84
C ARG A 135 53.06 -69.88 4.13
N SER A 136 53.06 -69.83 2.81
CA SER A 136 52.36 -70.81 1.95
C SER A 136 52.85 -70.60 0.52
N LEU A 137 53.57 -71.59 -0.02
CA LEU A 137 54.04 -71.76 -1.42
C LEU A 137 55.57 -71.91 -1.56
N THR A 138 56.17 -72.88 -0.86
CA THR A 138 57.35 -73.59 -1.35
C THR A 138 57.25 -75.07 -0.96
N SER A 139 56.46 -75.83 -1.71
CA SER A 139 56.52 -77.30 -1.75
C SER A 139 55.84 -77.79 -3.03
N ILE A 140 56.52 -77.63 -4.17
CA ILE A 140 56.42 -78.48 -5.37
C ILE A 140 57.78 -78.36 -6.07
N GLY A 141 58.52 -79.47 -6.16
CA GLY A 141 59.82 -79.57 -6.83
C GLY A 141 60.78 -80.46 -6.07
#